data_AF-A0A7L3QW89-F1
#
_entry.id   AF-A0A7L3QW89-F1
#
_cell.length_a   1.000
_cell.length_b   1.000
_cell.length_c   1.000
_cell.angle_alpha   90.00
_cell.angle_beta   90.00
_cell.angle_gamma   90.00
#
_symmetry.space_group_name_H-M   'P 1'
#
loop_
_entity.id
_entity.type
_entity.pdbx_description
1 polymer ?
#
loop_
_entity_poly.entity_id
_entity_poly.type
_entity_poly.pdbx_seq_one_letter_code
_entity_poly.pdbx_strand_id
1 'polypeptide(L)'
;VLTGTVKSLSRAAPQEPGWAVLSILNLHKWGALGVPQPSKGATLRLQLPCRSCPVLKKGSSYVLMGRIGEDGGALLPPEAFVVPHRPQQLQVLGNLSKRCRGTP
;
A
#
# COMPACT_ATOMS: atom_id res chain seq x y z
N VAL A 1 4.61 2.38 3.21
CA VAL A 1 4.38 3.35 2.11
C VAL A 1 4.98 2.81 0.82
N LEU A 2 4.13 2.59 -0.18
CA LEU A 2 4.52 2.06 -1.48
C LEU A 2 3.75 2.75 -2.61
N THR A 3 4.27 2.63 -3.82
CA THR A 3 3.58 2.96 -5.06
C THR A 3 3.35 1.67 -5.84
N GLY A 4 2.14 1.43 -6.32
CA GLY A 4 1.82 0.20 -7.03
C GLY A 4 0.58 0.29 -7.89
N THR A 5 0.47 -0.61 -8.86
CA THR A 5 -0.69 -0.75 -9.74
C THR A 5 -1.62 -1.82 -9.21
N VAL A 6 -2.91 -1.50 -9.12
CA VAL A 6 -3.92 -2.45 -8.69
C VAL A 6 -4.16 -3.51 -9.77
N LYS A 7 -3.80 -4.76 -9.50
CA LYS A 7 -4.03 -5.90 -10.41
C LYS A 7 -5.37 -6.56 -10.18
N SER A 8 -5.78 -6.72 -8.92
CA SER A 8 -7.06 -7.30 -8.54
C SER A 8 -7.62 -6.63 -7.30
N LEU A 9 -8.95 -6.61 -7.19
CA LEU A 9 -9.67 -6.10 -6.04
C LEU A 9 -10.77 -7.10 -5.70
N SER A 10 -10.70 -7.66 -4.51
CA SER A 10 -11.79 -8.36 -3.84
C SER A 10 -12.34 -7.44 -2.77
N ARG A 11 -13.63 -7.13 -2.84
CA ARG A 11 -14.29 -6.32 -1.81
C ARG A 11 -14.79 -7.23 -0.71
N ALA A 12 -14.65 -6.75 0.53
CA ALA A 12 -15.10 -7.45 1.72
C ALA A 12 -16.56 -7.93 1.57
N ALA A 13 -16.80 -9.21 1.88
CA ALA A 13 -18.12 -9.72 2.19
C ALA A 13 -18.49 -9.30 3.62
N PRO A 14 -19.76 -9.35 4.04
CA PRO A 14 -20.17 -8.95 5.40
C PRO A 14 -19.39 -9.66 6.53
N GLN A 15 -18.80 -10.82 6.23
CA GLN A 15 -18.16 -11.71 7.19
C GLN A 15 -16.64 -11.88 6.92
N GLU A 16 -16.09 -11.32 5.84
CA GLU A 16 -14.68 -11.49 5.46
C GLU A 16 -14.04 -10.16 5.00
N PRO A 17 -12.78 -9.89 5.40
CA PRO A 17 -12.07 -8.71 4.95
C PRO A 17 -11.80 -8.77 3.43
N GLY A 18 -11.79 -7.60 2.79
CA GLY A 18 -11.45 -7.48 1.39
C GLY A 18 -9.95 -7.61 1.14
N TRP A 19 -9.57 -7.76 -0.12
CA TRP A 19 -8.17 -7.89 -0.52
C TRP A 19 -7.89 -7.11 -1.80
N ALA A 20 -6.86 -6.27 -1.80
CA ALA A 20 -6.30 -5.67 -3.00
C ALA A 20 -4.99 -6.38 -3.35
N VAL A 21 -4.84 -6.79 -4.60
CA VAL A 21 -3.60 -7.33 -5.12
C VAL A 21 -2.93 -6.25 -5.96
N LEU A 22 -1.72 -5.88 -5.58
CA LEU A 22 -0.97 -4.78 -6.17
C LEU A 22 0.33 -5.31 -6.79
N SER A 23 0.74 -4.73 -7.93
CA SER A 23 2.10 -4.88 -8.44
C SER A 23 2.92 -3.68 -7.99
N ILE A 24 4.04 -3.92 -7.32
CA ILE A 24 4.86 -2.87 -6.72
C ILE A 24 5.65 -2.16 -7.81
N LEU A 25 5.42 -0.84 -7.94
CA LEU A 25 6.20 0.03 -8.81
C LEU A 25 7.42 0.60 -8.08
N ASN A 26 7.21 1.02 -6.83
CA ASN A 26 8.30 1.56 -6.01
C ASN A 26 7.98 1.38 -4.52
N LEU A 27 9.01 1.13 -3.72
CA LEU A 27 8.88 0.96 -2.27
C LEU A 27 9.61 2.10 -1.57
N HIS A 28 8.88 2.89 -0.79
CA HIS A 28 9.43 4.09 -0.13
C HIS A 28 9.72 3.85 1.35
N LYS A 29 8.82 3.15 2.04
CA LYS A 29 8.94 2.79 3.44
C LYS A 29 8.28 1.44 3.67
N TRP A 30 9.01 0.49 4.24
CA TRP A 30 8.48 -0.79 4.69
C TRP A 30 8.58 -0.87 6.22
N GLY A 31 7.55 -1.39 6.88
CA GLY A 31 7.47 -1.43 8.34
C GLY A 31 8.21 -2.63 8.94
N ALA A 32 8.80 -2.40 10.12
CA ALA A 32 9.45 -3.28 11.11
C ALA A 32 10.41 -4.40 10.62
N LEU A 33 11.51 -4.57 11.36
CA LEU A 33 12.44 -5.69 11.22
C LEU A 33 11.67 -7.02 11.27
N GLY A 34 11.92 -7.92 10.30
CA GLY A 34 11.40 -9.29 10.29
C GLY A 34 10.32 -9.56 9.24
N VAL A 35 9.71 -8.54 8.63
CA VAL A 35 8.77 -8.76 7.53
C VAL A 35 9.52 -8.68 6.19
N PRO A 36 9.42 -9.71 5.33
CA PRO A 36 10.13 -9.73 4.05
C PRO A 36 9.74 -8.51 3.23
N GLN A 37 10.74 -7.69 2.91
CA GLN A 37 10.55 -6.50 2.12
C GLN A 37 10.28 -6.91 0.66
N PRO A 38 9.12 -6.57 0.10
CA PRO A 38 8.80 -6.99 -1.26
C PRO A 38 9.61 -6.17 -2.26
N SER A 39 10.12 -6.84 -3.29
CA SER A 39 10.93 -6.21 -4.33
C SER A 39 10.09 -5.40 -5.32
N LYS A 40 10.73 -4.48 -6.04
CA LYS A 40 10.09 -3.79 -7.18
C LYS A 40 9.67 -4.84 -8.21
N GLY A 41 8.43 -4.76 -8.67
CA GLY A 41 7.80 -5.72 -9.58
C GLY A 41 7.08 -6.88 -8.88
N ALA A 42 7.32 -7.11 -7.58
CA ALA A 42 6.61 -8.15 -6.83
C ALA A 42 5.12 -7.84 -6.72
N THR A 43 4.35 -8.91 -6.49
CA THR A 43 2.91 -8.81 -6.22
C THR A 43 2.69 -8.82 -4.71
N LEU A 44 1.98 -7.81 -4.19
CA LEU A 44 1.64 -7.68 -2.78
C LEU A 44 0.13 -7.79 -2.59
N ARG A 45 -0.29 -8.66 -1.68
CA ARG A 45 -1.67 -8.73 -1.22
C ARG A 45 -1.85 -7.81 -0.02
N LEU A 46 -2.84 -6.93 -0.11
CA LEU A 46 -3.13 -5.89 0.87
C LEU A 46 -4.55 -6.11 1.40
N GLN A 47 -4.69 -6.22 2.71
CA GLN A 47 -5.99 -6.42 3.34
C GLN A 47 -6.77 -5.09 3.40
N LEU A 48 -8.05 -5.14 3.05
CA LEU A 48 -8.99 -4.02 3.08
C LEU A 48 -10.08 -4.32 4.12
N PRO A 49 -10.02 -3.73 5.33
CA PRO A 49 -11.05 -3.90 6.34
C PRO A 49 -12.35 -3.18 5.98
N CYS A 50 -12.29 -2.17 5.11
CA CYS A 50 -13.46 -1.41 4.68
C CYS A 50 -13.85 -1.75 3.22
N ARG A 51 -15.15 -1.88 2.98
CA ARG A 51 -15.73 -2.26 1.67
C ARG A 51 -15.80 -1.10 0.67
N SER A 52 -16.04 0.11 1.18
CA SER A 52 -16.27 1.31 0.37
C SER A 52 -15.04 2.22 0.28
N CYS A 53 -14.12 2.10 1.25
CA CYS A 53 -12.95 2.96 1.37
C CYS A 53 -11.67 2.11 1.52
N PRO A 54 -10.56 2.49 0.86
CA PRO A 54 -10.39 3.57 -0.11
C PRO A 54 -10.88 3.20 -1.52
N VAL A 55 -11.22 4.20 -2.34
CA VAL A 55 -11.69 4.00 -3.73
C VAL A 55 -10.51 3.61 -4.62
N LEU A 56 -10.33 2.31 -4.81
CA LEU A 56 -9.33 1.74 -5.71
C LEU A 56 -9.96 1.29 -7.02
N LYS A 57 -9.28 1.57 -8.14
CA LYS A 57 -9.66 1.09 -9.48
C LYS A 57 -8.62 0.11 -10.00
N LYS A 58 -9.07 -1.06 -10.46
CA LYS A 58 -8.22 -2.04 -11.14
C LYS A 58 -7.54 -1.40 -12.36
N GLY A 59 -6.26 -1.69 -12.55
CA GLY A 59 -5.42 -1.15 -13.62
C GLY A 59 -4.86 0.25 -13.35
N SER A 60 -5.32 0.93 -12.30
CA SER A 60 -4.80 2.26 -11.93
C SER A 60 -3.67 2.14 -10.93
N SER A 61 -2.72 3.07 -11.01
CA SER A 61 -1.57 3.17 -10.12
C SER A 61 -1.87 4.14 -8.98
N TYR A 62 -1.49 3.78 -7.76
CA TYR A 62 -1.73 4.59 -6.56
C TYR A 62 -0.48 4.66 -5.69
N VAL A 63 -0.39 5.75 -4.92
CA VAL A 63 0.47 5.82 -3.73
C VAL A 63 -0.37 5.36 -2.55
N LEU A 64 0.09 4.33 -1.84
CA LEU A 64 -0.63 3.74 -0.71
C LEU A 64 0.23 3.81 0.56
N MET A 65 -0.34 4.46 1.59
CA MET A 65 0.24 4.51 2.92
C MET A 65 -0.54 3.59 3.86
N GLY A 66 -0.24 2.30 3.76
CA GLY A 66 -0.75 1.29 4.69
C GLY A 66 0.17 1.09 5.91
N ARG A 67 -0.30 0.21 6.80
CA ARG A 67 0.44 -0.30 7.96
C ARG A 67 0.67 -1.79 7.81
N ILE A 68 1.61 -2.32 8.58
CA ILE A 68 1.74 -3.77 8.76
C ILE A 68 0.82 -4.15 9.91
N GLY A 69 -0.04 -5.14 9.70
CA GLY A 69 -0.92 -5.69 10.73
C GLY A 69 -0.15 -6.56 11.71
N GLU A 70 -0.81 -6.99 12.79
CA GLU A 70 -0.22 -7.81 13.84
C GLU A 70 0.24 -9.19 13.33
N ASP A 71 -0.42 -9.70 12.30
CA ASP A 71 -0.08 -10.95 11.59
C ASP A 71 1.15 -10.80 10.66
N GLY A 72 1.72 -9.60 10.54
CA GLY A 72 2.81 -9.30 9.58
C GLY A 72 2.31 -9.07 8.14
N GLY A 73 1.02 -9.25 7.88
CA GLY A 73 0.37 -8.91 6.63
C GLY A 73 0.26 -7.40 6.39
N ALA A 74 0.26 -6.97 5.13
CA ALA A 74 0.06 -5.57 4.78
C ALA A 74 -1.44 -5.21 4.85
N LEU A 75 -1.78 -4.16 5.59
CA LEU A 75 -3.14 -3.68 5.84
C LEU A 75 -3.30 -2.24 5.36
N LEU A 76 -4.45 -1.95 4.75
CA LEU A 76 -4.84 -0.59 4.37
C LEU A 76 -6.06 -0.14 5.19
N PRO A 77 -5.87 0.59 6.29
CA PRO A 77 -6.98 1.08 7.09
C PRO A 77 -7.82 2.14 6.33
N PRO A 78 -9.07 2.39 6.74
CA PRO A 78 -9.94 3.36 6.05
C PRO A 78 -9.41 4.80 6.12
N GLU A 79 -8.65 5.15 7.15
CA GLU A 79 -7.94 6.43 7.29
C GLU A 79 -6.60 6.49 6.52
N ALA A 80 -6.26 5.44 5.78
CA ALA A 80 -5.01 5.40 5.02
C ALA A 80 -4.98 6.47 3.92
N PHE A 81 -3.82 7.10 3.78
CA PHE A 81 -3.60 8.00 2.66
C PHE A 81 -3.42 7.20 1.36
N VAL A 82 -4.39 7.36 0.45
CA VAL A 82 -4.40 6.74 -0.87
C VAL A 82 -4.71 7.78 -1.92
N VAL A 83 -3.79 7.97 -2.87
CA VAL A 83 -3.98 8.92 -3.97
C VAL A 83 -3.54 8.32 -5.30
N PRO A 84 -4.18 8.70 -6.42
CA PRO A 84 -3.72 8.29 -7.74
C PRO A 84 -2.26 8.68 -7.96
N HIS A 85 -1.47 7.75 -8.49
CA HIS A 85 -0.06 7.96 -8.72
C HIS A 85 0.16 8.96 -9.87
N ARG A 86 0.87 10.05 -9.58
CA ARG A 86 1.41 10.96 -10.59
C ARG A 86 2.93 11.01 -10.52
N PRO A 87 3.62 11.18 -11.67
CA PRO A 87 5.09 11.19 -11.72
C PRO A 87 5.72 12.28 -10.84
N GLN A 88 5.07 13.44 -10.71
CA GLN A 88 5.52 14.53 -9.82
C GLN A 88 5.58 14.09 -8.33
N GLN A 89 4.75 13.14 -7.90
CA GLN A 89 4.72 12.66 -6.52
C GLN A 89 5.90 11.72 -6.19
N LEU A 90 6.50 11.06 -7.18
CA LEU A 90 7.63 10.15 -6.98
C LEU A 90 8.84 10.89 -6.39
N GLN A 91 9.14 12.08 -6.90
CA GLN A 91 10.28 12.88 -6.44
C GLN A 91 10.09 13.34 -5.00
N VAL A 92 8.87 13.80 -4.65
CA VAL A 92 8.53 14.21 -3.28
C VAL A 92 8.63 13.04 -2.31
N LEU A 93 8.03 11.89 -2.64
CA LEU A 93 8.07 10.69 -1.80
C LEU A 93 9.50 10.15 -1.62
N GLY A 94 10.31 10.17 -2.68
CA GLY A 94 11.72 9.77 -2.62
C GLY A 94 12.59 10.72 -1.80
N ASN A 95 12.27 12.01 -1.76
CA ASN A 95 12.94 12.97 -0.88
C ASN A 95 12.50 12.81 0.58
N LEU A 96 11.21 12.57 0.81
CA LEU A 96 10.66 12.33 2.14
C LEU A 96 11.18 11.04 2.75
N SER A 97 11.32 9.95 1.98
CA SER A 97 11.87 8.69 2.49
C SER A 97 13.32 8.83 2.96
N LYS A 98 14.09 9.73 2.33
CA LYS A 98 15.48 10.04 2.71
C LYS A 98 15.56 10.95 3.94
N ARG A 99 14.67 11.94 4.04
CA ARG A 99 14.67 12.95 5.13
C ARG A 99 14.00 12.46 6.40
N CYS A 100 12.86 11.79 6.28
CA CYS A 100 12.10 11.28 7.41
C CYS A 100 12.55 9.84 7.71
N ARG A 101 13.78 9.69 8.19
CA ARG A 101 14.13 8.52 9.01
C ARG A 101 13.47 8.76 10.36
N GLY A 102 12.28 8.21 10.56
CA GLY A 102 11.59 8.32 11.85
C GLY A 102 12.52 7.79 12.93
N THR A 103 13.17 8.70 13.66
CA THR A 103 13.77 8.39 14.95
C THR A 103 12.62 8.06 15.89
N PRO A 104 12.68 6.92 16.61
CA PRO A 104 11.68 6.57 17.60
C PRO A 104 11.59 7.62 18.71
#